data_AF-A0A7M7GX33-F1
#
_entry.id   AF-A0A7M7GX33-F1
#
_cell.length_a   1.000
_cell.length_b   1.000
_cell.length_c   1.000
_cell.angle_alpha   90.00
_cell.angle_beta   90.00
_cell.angle_gamma   90.00
#
_symmetry.space_group_name_H-M   'P 1'
#
loop_
_entity.id
_entity.type
_entity.pdbx_description
1 polymer ?
#
loop_
_entity_poly.entity_id
_entity_poly.type
_entity_poly.pdbx_seq_one_letter_code
_entity_poly.pdbx_strand_id
1 'polypeptide(L)'
;MGEEIRPDDDYFTCITRAWEILGNPAKRRSYDSVDPYFSDELPDEKDCKNNFYAIMGKAFKENARWSVKKPVPRLGGSDTPRDKVEKFYSFWYDFDSWREYSYLDEEDKESGQDRDMRKWIEKKNKATRAKRKKEEMARIRTLVDMAYNIDPRIKKFQQEDRDKKTAAKKAKQEAAKARQQEEERIARDAAEKERLEREKREIEEKAKLDALKQEREAQKKALRKERKALRDFCKANNYFAQNSEENIKHMESVEKICELFKLVQLEEAMKKLQAEGRIAFLNIMEETEKKIEAERRAGVISNDMRNTPEKQVKSHTAPWNENDLQLLIKAVNLFPAGTNQRWEVVANFINQHSTSSTGITRDAKEVLAKAKDLQSTDFSRSSLKEQANKKAYDNFIAEKKTKESIEDRMPAVTERLDHPILNGINSEQKKESQPWTPAEQKLLEQALKTYPTSVPDRWDQIAACIPTRTKKECMRRYKELVELVKAKKAAQVMK
;
A
#
# COMPACT_ATOMS: atom_id res chain seq x y z
N MET A 1 -64.32 63.14 -11.73
CA MET A 1 -65.23 62.13 -11.17
C MET A 1 -64.64 61.71 -9.85
N GLY A 2 -65.29 62.05 -8.73
CA GLY A 2 -64.82 61.68 -7.40
C GLY A 2 -65.24 60.25 -7.08
N GLU A 3 -64.31 59.47 -6.53
CA GLU A 3 -64.60 58.13 -6.03
C GLU A 3 -65.56 58.21 -4.83
N GLU A 4 -66.49 57.26 -4.75
CA GLU A 4 -67.40 57.10 -3.60
C GLU A 4 -66.60 56.83 -2.32
N ILE A 5 -66.64 57.79 -1.40
CA ILE A 5 -66.04 57.67 -0.06
C ILE A 5 -66.92 56.71 0.75
N ARG A 6 -66.37 55.54 1.09
CA ARG A 6 -67.04 54.58 1.98
C ARG A 6 -67.05 55.15 3.41
N PRO A 7 -68.20 55.15 4.12
CA PRO A 7 -68.33 55.80 5.43
C PRO A 7 -67.46 55.22 6.55
N ASP A 8 -66.97 53.99 6.39
CA ASP A 8 -66.26 53.25 7.44
C ASP A 8 -64.72 53.36 7.35
N ASP A 9 -64.18 53.95 6.29
CA ASP A 9 -62.75 54.24 6.14
C ASP A 9 -62.53 55.75 6.18
N ASP A 10 -62.32 56.27 7.39
CA ASP A 10 -61.84 57.64 7.60
C ASP A 10 -60.50 57.82 6.87
N TYR A 11 -60.53 58.54 5.76
CA TYR A 11 -59.36 58.82 4.91
C TYR A 11 -58.16 59.36 5.71
N PHE A 12 -58.43 60.13 6.77
CA PHE A 12 -57.40 60.64 7.69
C PHE A 12 -56.76 59.53 8.53
N THR A 13 -57.56 58.56 8.99
CA THR A 13 -57.08 57.34 9.65
C THR A 13 -56.23 56.48 8.71
N CYS A 14 -56.62 56.33 7.44
CA CYS A 14 -55.81 55.61 6.44
C CYS A 14 -54.45 56.29 6.22
N ILE A 15 -54.42 57.62 6.09
CA ILE A 15 -53.18 58.39 5.93
C ILE A 15 -52.29 58.26 7.18
N THR A 16 -52.87 58.34 8.37
CA THR A 16 -52.13 58.21 9.63
C THR A 16 -51.49 56.82 9.75
N ARG A 17 -52.25 55.76 9.47
CA ARG A 17 -51.74 54.38 9.45
C ARG A 17 -50.64 54.19 8.40
N ALA A 18 -50.82 54.76 7.20
CA ALA A 18 -49.81 54.69 6.15
C ALA A 18 -48.50 55.38 6.57
N TRP A 19 -48.58 56.54 7.22
CA TRP A 19 -47.40 57.24 7.73
C TRP A 19 -46.70 56.47 8.85
N GLU A 20 -47.44 55.87 9.78
CA GLU A 20 -46.87 55.05 10.86
C GLU A 20 -46.16 53.79 10.35
N ILE A 21 -46.72 53.14 9.32
CA ILE A 21 -46.16 51.91 8.74
C ILE A 21 -44.99 52.24 7.81
N LEU A 22 -45.17 53.16 6.86
CA LEU A 22 -44.16 53.45 5.82
C LEU A 22 -43.07 54.41 6.31
N GLY A 23 -43.34 55.21 7.34
CA GLY A 23 -42.39 56.15 7.95
C GLY A 23 -41.38 55.48 8.88
N ASN A 24 -41.73 54.34 9.50
CA ASN A 24 -40.80 53.56 10.32
C ASN A 24 -40.08 52.49 9.48
N PRO A 25 -38.73 52.49 9.38
CA PRO A 25 -38.01 51.53 8.56
C PRO A 25 -38.26 50.05 8.91
N ALA A 26 -38.52 49.72 10.17
CA ALA A 26 -38.79 48.35 10.61
C ALA A 26 -40.22 47.92 10.23
N LYS A 27 -41.22 48.78 10.48
CA LYS A 27 -42.62 48.51 10.06
C LYS A 27 -42.77 48.50 8.54
N ARG A 28 -42.04 49.35 7.83
CA ARG A 28 -42.00 49.33 6.37
C ARG A 28 -41.40 48.03 5.86
N ARG A 29 -40.32 47.56 6.47
CA ARG A 29 -39.70 46.27 6.11
C ARG A 29 -40.66 45.10 6.33
N SER A 30 -41.39 45.08 7.45
CA SER A 30 -42.36 44.03 7.74
C SER A 30 -43.53 44.05 6.75
N TYR A 31 -44.02 45.25 6.41
CA TYR A 31 -45.05 45.47 5.40
C TYR A 31 -44.60 45.04 3.99
N ASP A 32 -43.44 45.54 3.54
CA ASP A 32 -42.89 45.22 2.22
C ASP A 32 -42.65 43.70 2.08
N SER A 33 -42.31 43.01 3.17
CA SER A 33 -42.06 41.56 3.15
C SER A 33 -43.29 40.74 2.75
N VAL A 34 -44.50 41.28 2.87
CA VAL A 34 -45.79 40.61 2.59
C VAL A 34 -46.56 41.28 1.45
N ASP A 35 -45.82 41.83 0.48
CA ASP A 35 -46.33 42.43 -0.76
C ASP A 35 -47.35 41.52 -1.48
N PRO A 36 -48.65 41.88 -1.51
CA PRO A 36 -49.69 41.09 -2.18
C PRO A 36 -49.54 41.01 -3.70
N TYR A 37 -48.76 41.91 -4.31
CA TYR A 37 -48.50 41.92 -5.75
C TYR A 37 -47.30 41.04 -6.12
N PHE A 38 -46.62 40.46 -5.14
CA PHE A 38 -45.57 39.48 -5.38
C PHE A 38 -46.14 38.08 -5.48
N SER A 39 -45.85 37.39 -6.58
CA SER A 39 -46.09 35.95 -6.64
C SER A 39 -44.91 35.21 -6.03
N ASP A 40 -45.19 34.46 -4.95
CA ASP A 40 -44.24 33.51 -4.39
C ASP A 40 -44.19 32.20 -5.21
N GLU A 41 -45.03 32.03 -6.23
CA GLU A 41 -45.08 30.79 -7.02
C GLU A 41 -43.79 30.52 -7.79
N LEU A 42 -43.41 29.24 -7.83
CA LEU A 42 -42.27 28.78 -8.61
C LEU A 42 -42.68 28.59 -10.08
N PRO A 43 -41.84 28.98 -11.05
CA PRO A 43 -42.12 28.73 -12.46
C PRO A 43 -42.27 27.24 -12.79
N ASP A 44 -43.09 26.91 -13.79
CA ASP A 44 -43.23 25.53 -14.26
C ASP A 44 -41.94 25.02 -14.94
N GLU A 45 -41.56 23.77 -14.63
CA GLU A 45 -40.32 23.16 -15.12
C GLU A 45 -40.28 23.02 -16.65
N LYS A 46 -41.43 22.78 -17.30
CA LYS A 46 -41.52 22.57 -18.74
C LYS A 46 -41.32 23.89 -19.48
N ASP A 47 -41.95 24.96 -19.01
CA ASP A 47 -41.82 26.29 -19.60
C ASP A 47 -40.39 26.81 -19.48
N CYS A 48 -39.74 26.52 -18.34
CA CYS A 48 -38.34 26.84 -18.09
C CYS A 48 -37.38 26.17 -19.08
N LYS A 49 -37.71 24.98 -19.62
CA LYS A 49 -36.84 24.30 -20.60
C LYS A 49 -36.82 25.00 -21.95
N ASN A 50 -37.94 25.60 -22.36
CA ASN A 50 -38.08 26.29 -23.65
C ASN A 50 -37.56 27.73 -23.58
N ASN A 51 -37.83 28.43 -22.47
CA ASN A 51 -37.56 29.87 -22.32
C ASN A 51 -36.73 30.18 -21.06
N PHE A 52 -35.70 29.39 -20.78
CA PHE A 52 -34.91 29.43 -19.54
C PHE A 52 -34.50 30.84 -19.11
N TYR A 53 -33.81 31.60 -19.96
CA TYR A 53 -33.25 32.91 -19.58
C TYR A 53 -34.32 33.95 -19.30
N ALA A 54 -35.45 33.90 -20.01
CA ALA A 54 -36.54 34.86 -19.82
C ALA A 54 -37.27 34.57 -18.50
N ILE A 55 -37.67 33.32 -18.29
CA ILE A 55 -38.47 32.91 -17.13
C ILE A 55 -37.62 32.95 -15.85
N MET A 56 -36.49 32.25 -15.84
CA MET A 56 -35.62 32.22 -14.66
C MET A 56 -34.96 33.58 -14.43
N GLY A 57 -34.61 34.30 -15.50
CA GLY A 57 -34.08 35.67 -15.38
C GLY A 57 -35.07 36.62 -14.70
N LYS A 58 -36.35 36.57 -15.07
CA LYS A 58 -37.42 37.33 -14.40
C LYS A 58 -37.57 36.90 -12.94
N ALA A 59 -37.69 35.60 -12.67
CA ALA A 59 -37.84 35.08 -11.31
C ALA A 59 -36.68 35.51 -10.39
N PHE A 60 -35.42 35.37 -10.83
CA PHE A 60 -34.27 35.82 -10.04
C PHE A 60 -34.21 37.33 -9.89
N LYS A 61 -34.59 38.10 -10.92
CA LYS A 61 -34.65 39.58 -10.83
C LYS A 61 -35.68 40.04 -9.80
N GLU A 62 -36.84 39.39 -9.76
CA GLU A 62 -37.91 39.68 -8.79
C GLU A 62 -37.50 39.31 -7.38
N ASN A 63 -36.90 38.14 -7.17
CA ASN A 63 -36.41 37.70 -5.86
C ASN A 63 -35.17 38.50 -5.40
N ALA A 64 -34.39 39.09 -6.30
CA ALA A 64 -33.20 39.87 -5.96
C ALA A 64 -33.50 41.10 -5.09
N ARG A 65 -34.74 41.60 -5.12
CA ARG A 65 -35.17 42.73 -4.28
C ARG A 65 -35.03 42.41 -2.79
N TRP A 66 -35.26 41.16 -2.41
CA TRP A 66 -35.17 40.65 -1.04
C TRP A 66 -33.75 40.40 -0.55
N SER A 67 -32.72 40.52 -1.40
CA SER A 67 -31.35 40.22 -0.98
C SER A 67 -30.77 41.26 -0.03
N VAL A 68 -30.15 40.80 1.05
CA VAL A 68 -29.33 41.62 1.96
C VAL A 68 -28.04 42.08 1.26
N LYS A 69 -27.40 41.19 0.49
CA LYS A 69 -26.09 41.42 -0.15
C LYS A 69 -26.28 42.08 -1.51
N LYS A 70 -25.59 43.20 -1.76
CA LYS A 70 -25.57 43.90 -3.06
C LYS A 70 -24.10 44.07 -3.52
N PRO A 71 -23.80 44.05 -4.84
CA PRO A 71 -24.73 43.87 -5.96
C PRO A 71 -25.15 42.39 -6.16
N VAL A 72 -26.38 42.17 -6.61
CA VAL A 72 -26.89 40.82 -6.92
C VAL A 72 -26.44 40.41 -8.33
N PRO A 73 -25.74 39.28 -8.50
CA PRO A 73 -25.35 38.76 -9.81
C PRO A 73 -26.58 38.47 -10.69
N ARG A 74 -26.50 38.83 -11.96
CA ARG A 74 -27.54 38.52 -12.96
C ARG A 74 -27.30 37.14 -13.58
N LEU A 75 -28.38 36.47 -14.01
CA LEU A 75 -28.33 35.14 -14.63
C LEU A 75 -27.45 35.10 -15.90
N GLY A 76 -27.40 36.20 -16.65
CA GLY A 76 -26.69 36.30 -17.92
C GLY A 76 -27.43 35.63 -19.09
N GLY A 77 -26.72 35.41 -20.19
CA GLY A 77 -27.21 34.70 -21.40
C GLY A 77 -26.43 33.42 -21.69
N SER A 78 -26.66 32.83 -22.87
CA SER A 78 -26.03 31.60 -23.36
C SER A 78 -24.51 31.61 -23.33
N ASP A 79 -23.92 32.75 -23.67
CA ASP A 79 -22.47 32.88 -23.85
C ASP A 79 -21.75 33.38 -22.59
N THR A 80 -22.44 33.33 -21.44
CA THR A 80 -21.86 33.76 -20.17
C THR A 80 -20.72 32.80 -19.77
N PRO A 81 -19.51 33.31 -19.48
CA PRO A 81 -18.39 32.47 -19.05
C PRO A 81 -18.69 31.67 -17.79
N ARG A 82 -18.11 30.48 -17.70
CA ARG A 82 -18.26 29.54 -16.58
C ARG A 82 -18.12 30.20 -15.21
N ASP A 83 -17.06 30.96 -15.01
CA ASP A 83 -16.78 31.64 -13.72
C ASP A 83 -17.89 32.58 -13.29
N LYS A 84 -18.55 33.27 -14.24
CA LYS A 84 -19.66 34.18 -13.94
C LYS A 84 -20.93 33.39 -13.60
N VAL A 85 -21.15 32.27 -14.28
CA VAL A 85 -22.27 31.35 -13.98
C VAL A 85 -22.09 30.73 -12.59
N GLU A 86 -20.88 30.29 -12.25
CA GLU A 86 -20.57 29.72 -10.93
C GLU A 86 -20.72 30.74 -9.80
N LYS A 87 -20.24 31.99 -10.01
CA LYS A 87 -20.46 33.10 -9.05
C LYS A 87 -21.95 33.41 -8.86
N PHE A 88 -22.74 33.36 -9.93
CA PHE A 88 -24.18 33.53 -9.85
C PHE A 88 -24.82 32.46 -8.95
N TYR A 89 -24.57 31.18 -9.22
CA TYR A 89 -25.15 30.10 -8.42
C TYR A 89 -24.63 30.05 -6.99
N SER A 90 -23.35 30.34 -6.76
CA SER A 90 -22.79 30.47 -5.41
C SER A 90 -23.52 31.55 -4.61
N PHE A 91 -23.71 32.74 -5.20
CA PHE A 91 -24.47 33.81 -4.54
C PHE A 91 -25.89 33.39 -4.15
N TRP A 92 -26.58 32.68 -5.05
CA TRP A 92 -27.97 32.28 -4.83
C TRP A 92 -28.12 31.07 -3.90
N TYR A 93 -27.12 30.20 -3.82
CA TYR A 93 -27.09 29.15 -2.80
C TYR A 93 -26.78 29.70 -1.41
N ASP A 94 -26.01 30.79 -1.34
CA ASP A 94 -25.71 31.54 -0.12
C ASP A 94 -26.62 32.77 0.05
N PHE A 95 -27.82 32.72 -0.56
CA PHE A 95 -28.77 33.83 -0.58
C PHE A 95 -29.25 34.14 0.83
N ASP A 96 -29.09 35.40 1.21
CA ASP A 96 -29.59 35.92 2.47
C ASP A 96 -30.66 36.97 2.20
N SER A 97 -31.84 36.74 2.78
CA SER A 97 -33.03 37.56 2.58
C SER A 97 -33.29 38.45 3.77
N TRP A 98 -33.55 39.73 3.51
CA TRP A 98 -33.98 40.67 4.54
C TRP A 98 -35.48 40.54 4.86
N ARG A 99 -36.24 39.73 4.10
CA ARG A 99 -37.67 39.49 4.36
C ARG A 99 -37.88 39.00 5.79
N GLU A 100 -38.88 39.57 6.43
CA GLU A 100 -39.26 39.24 7.80
C GLU A 100 -40.78 39.36 7.95
N TYR A 101 -41.39 38.47 8.73
CA TYR A 101 -42.83 38.21 8.65
C TYR A 101 -43.61 38.73 9.85
N SER A 102 -43.09 39.74 10.57
CA SER A 102 -43.77 40.32 11.74
C SER A 102 -45.11 40.99 11.43
N TYR A 103 -45.34 41.41 10.19
CA TYR A 103 -46.65 41.91 9.77
C TYR A 103 -47.77 40.85 9.86
N LEU A 104 -47.42 39.55 9.82
CA LEU A 104 -48.36 38.43 9.91
C LEU A 104 -48.38 37.78 11.30
N ASP A 105 -47.94 38.51 12.32
CA ASP A 105 -48.07 38.09 13.71
C ASP A 105 -49.56 38.18 14.12
N GLU A 106 -50.11 37.05 14.59
CA GLU A 106 -51.56 36.92 14.85
C GLU A 106 -52.03 37.67 16.09
N GLU A 107 -51.15 37.80 17.08
CA GLU A 107 -51.46 38.41 18.37
C GLU A 107 -50.49 39.56 18.65
N ASP A 108 -51.03 40.74 18.96
CA ASP A 108 -50.21 41.87 19.37
C ASP A 108 -49.59 41.58 20.74
N LYS A 109 -48.27 41.72 20.85
CA LYS A 109 -47.53 41.59 22.10
C LYS A 109 -48.11 42.49 23.20
N GLU A 110 -48.65 43.66 22.86
CA GLU A 110 -49.21 44.61 23.83
C GLU A 110 -50.57 44.18 24.38
N SER A 111 -51.25 43.23 23.72
CA SER A 111 -52.53 42.66 24.17
C SER A 111 -52.42 41.73 25.39
N GLY A 112 -51.20 41.30 25.75
CA GLY A 112 -50.97 40.48 26.93
C GLY A 112 -51.23 41.24 28.24
N GLN A 113 -52.12 40.68 29.07
CA GLN A 113 -52.52 41.26 30.36
C GLN A 113 -51.38 41.29 31.39
N ASP A 114 -50.53 40.26 31.41
CA ASP A 114 -49.39 40.14 32.31
C ASP A 114 -48.08 39.91 31.55
N ARG A 115 -46.94 40.02 32.27
CA ARG A 115 -45.61 39.90 31.65
C ARG A 115 -45.40 38.54 30.98
N ASP A 116 -45.94 37.49 31.58
CA ASP A 116 -45.71 36.13 31.10
C ASP A 116 -46.58 35.81 29.88
N MET A 117 -47.81 36.35 29.79
CA MET A 117 -48.59 36.33 28.54
C MET A 117 -47.87 37.07 27.42
N ARG A 118 -47.33 38.29 27.66
CA ARG A 118 -46.56 39.02 26.61
C ARG A 118 -45.35 38.24 26.11
N LYS A 119 -44.65 37.54 27.01
CA LYS A 119 -43.52 36.66 26.64
C LYS A 119 -43.99 35.46 25.83
N TRP A 120 -45.13 34.88 26.19
CA TRP A 120 -45.70 33.75 25.47
C TRP A 120 -46.15 34.14 24.04
N ILE A 121 -46.83 35.29 23.89
CA ILE A 121 -47.23 35.86 22.59
C ILE A 121 -46.00 36.08 21.70
N GLU A 122 -44.97 36.77 22.21
CA GLU A 122 -43.72 37.00 21.46
C GLU A 122 -43.05 35.67 21.07
N LYS A 123 -43.07 34.67 21.95
CA LYS A 123 -42.51 33.34 21.66
C LYS A 123 -43.28 32.65 20.52
N LYS A 124 -44.61 32.71 20.53
CA LYS A 124 -45.48 32.16 19.48
C LYS A 124 -45.23 32.88 18.14
N ASN A 125 -45.27 34.21 18.14
CA ASN A 125 -45.00 35.04 16.96
C ASN A 125 -43.60 34.79 16.39
N LYS A 126 -42.57 34.75 17.24
CA LYS A 126 -41.20 34.43 16.82
C LYS A 126 -41.11 33.04 16.18
N ALA A 127 -41.82 32.04 16.70
CA ALA A 127 -41.86 30.71 16.11
C ALA A 127 -42.53 30.71 14.72
N THR A 128 -43.65 31.43 14.58
CA THR A 128 -44.37 31.58 13.31
C THR A 128 -43.52 32.32 12.26
N ARG A 129 -42.85 33.42 12.64
CA ARG A 129 -41.91 34.14 11.77
C ARG A 129 -40.75 33.26 11.32
N ALA A 130 -40.17 32.48 12.25
CA ALA A 130 -39.10 31.55 11.92
C ALA A 130 -39.57 30.46 10.95
N LYS A 131 -40.80 29.96 11.10
CA LYS A 131 -41.41 28.99 10.16
C LYS A 131 -41.56 29.59 8.76
N ARG A 132 -42.15 30.78 8.63
CA ARG A 132 -42.31 31.47 7.34
C ARG A 132 -40.97 31.78 6.67
N LYS A 133 -39.98 32.24 7.46
CA LYS A 133 -38.61 32.45 6.96
C LYS A 133 -37.97 31.16 6.45
N LYS A 134 -38.19 30.03 7.15
CA LYS A 134 -37.70 28.73 6.71
C LYS A 134 -38.37 28.26 5.42
N GLU A 135 -39.69 28.44 5.30
CA GLU A 135 -40.45 28.12 4.08
C GLU A 135 -39.99 28.96 2.89
N GLU A 136 -39.74 30.25 3.09
CA GLU A 136 -39.20 31.14 2.06
C GLU A 136 -37.79 30.72 1.62
N MET A 137 -36.89 30.43 2.56
CA MET A 137 -35.54 29.95 2.20
C MET A 137 -35.58 28.59 1.50
N ALA A 138 -36.48 27.71 1.90
CA ALA A 138 -36.72 26.45 1.19
C ALA A 138 -37.24 26.68 -0.24
N ARG A 139 -38.17 27.63 -0.42
CA ARG A 139 -38.71 28.03 -1.73
C ARG A 139 -37.62 28.58 -2.65
N ILE A 140 -36.80 29.51 -2.16
CA ILE A 140 -35.64 30.04 -2.91
C ILE A 140 -34.67 28.91 -3.24
N ARG A 141 -34.37 28.01 -2.29
CA ARG A 141 -33.50 26.87 -2.55
C ARG A 141 -34.03 25.99 -3.69
N THR A 142 -35.33 25.68 -3.68
CA THR A 142 -35.99 24.93 -4.75
C THR A 142 -35.91 25.65 -6.09
N LEU A 143 -36.11 26.98 -6.13
CA LEU A 143 -35.93 27.79 -7.35
C LEU A 143 -34.51 27.65 -7.92
N VAL A 144 -33.49 27.75 -7.05
CA VAL A 144 -32.08 27.67 -7.46
C VAL A 144 -31.72 26.26 -7.93
N ASP A 145 -32.14 25.22 -7.22
CA ASP A 145 -31.91 23.83 -7.60
C ASP A 145 -32.58 23.51 -8.96
N MET A 146 -33.82 23.98 -9.16
CA MET A 146 -34.53 23.86 -10.43
C MET A 146 -33.77 24.60 -11.56
N ALA A 147 -33.31 25.82 -11.31
CA ALA A 147 -32.52 26.59 -12.27
C ALA A 147 -31.24 25.84 -12.66
N TYR A 148 -30.49 25.36 -11.67
CA TYR A 148 -29.21 24.69 -11.87
C TYR A 148 -29.35 23.41 -12.69
N ASN A 149 -30.42 22.64 -12.45
CA ASN A 149 -30.68 21.39 -13.16
C ASN A 149 -31.15 21.59 -14.61
N ILE A 150 -31.82 22.70 -14.91
CA ILE A 150 -32.33 22.99 -16.25
C ILE A 150 -31.32 23.76 -17.11
N ASP A 151 -30.46 24.59 -16.50
CA ASP A 151 -29.55 25.51 -17.20
C ASP A 151 -28.72 24.80 -18.29
N PRO A 152 -28.88 25.20 -19.57
CA PRO A 152 -28.14 24.61 -20.68
C PRO A 152 -26.61 24.74 -20.54
N ARG A 153 -26.12 25.81 -19.93
CA ARG A 153 -24.68 26.09 -19.74
C ARG A 153 -24.09 25.14 -18.72
N ILE A 154 -24.80 24.90 -17.61
CA ILE A 154 -24.39 23.93 -16.59
C ILE A 154 -24.31 22.53 -17.19
N LYS A 155 -25.31 22.12 -17.99
CA LYS A 155 -25.26 20.83 -18.70
C LYS A 155 -24.07 20.73 -19.64
N LYS A 156 -23.77 21.81 -20.39
CA LYS A 156 -22.59 21.89 -21.26
C LYS A 156 -21.29 21.74 -20.46
N PHE A 157 -21.12 22.47 -19.36
CA PHE A 157 -19.92 22.38 -18.51
C PHE A 157 -19.76 20.97 -17.90
N GLN A 158 -20.85 20.37 -17.44
CA GLN A 158 -20.82 18.99 -16.92
C GLN A 158 -20.48 17.95 -18.00
N GLN A 159 -20.89 18.19 -19.25
CA GLN A 159 -20.54 17.32 -20.37
C GLN A 159 -19.06 17.49 -20.74
N GLU A 160 -18.58 18.74 -20.87
CA GLU A 160 -17.17 19.03 -21.12
C GLU A 160 -16.24 18.46 -20.05
N ASP A 161 -16.61 18.54 -18.77
CA ASP A 161 -15.82 17.96 -17.68
C ASP A 161 -15.80 16.42 -17.72
N ARG A 162 -16.93 15.80 -18.08
CA ARG A 162 -17.01 14.35 -18.30
C ARG A 162 -16.13 13.94 -19.47
N ASP A 163 -16.19 14.66 -20.58
CA ASP A 163 -15.41 14.37 -21.79
C ASP A 163 -13.92 14.60 -21.57
N LYS A 164 -13.52 15.65 -20.85
CA LYS A 164 -12.12 15.86 -20.43
C LYS A 164 -11.63 14.72 -19.55
N LYS A 165 -12.44 14.25 -18.61
CA LYS A 165 -12.08 13.14 -17.72
C LYS A 165 -11.97 11.81 -18.47
N THR A 166 -12.88 11.51 -19.38
CA THR A 166 -12.83 10.29 -20.21
C THR A 166 -11.67 10.34 -21.19
N ALA A 167 -11.41 11.48 -21.83
CA ALA A 167 -10.27 11.69 -22.71
C ALA A 167 -8.94 11.53 -21.96
N ALA A 168 -8.80 12.14 -20.77
CA ALA A 168 -7.60 11.97 -19.94
C ALA A 168 -7.38 10.52 -19.51
N LYS A 169 -8.46 9.80 -19.14
CA LYS A 169 -8.38 8.37 -18.80
C LYS A 169 -7.95 7.54 -20.01
N LYS A 170 -8.53 7.80 -21.20
CA LYS A 170 -8.19 7.11 -22.45
C LYS A 170 -6.74 7.37 -22.86
N ALA A 171 -6.30 8.64 -22.82
CA ALA A 171 -4.92 9.02 -23.11
C ALA A 171 -3.91 8.35 -22.16
N LYS A 172 -4.22 8.29 -20.86
CA LYS A 172 -3.37 7.58 -19.88
C LYS A 172 -3.31 6.08 -20.15
N GLN A 173 -4.43 5.45 -20.50
CA GLN A 173 -4.49 4.03 -20.83
C GLN A 173 -3.71 3.72 -22.11
N GLU A 174 -3.83 4.57 -23.13
CA GLU A 174 -3.11 4.44 -24.40
C GLU A 174 -1.60 4.64 -24.21
N ALA A 175 -1.18 5.66 -23.44
CA ALA A 175 0.22 5.87 -23.09
C ALA A 175 0.81 4.70 -22.29
N ALA A 176 0.04 4.10 -21.37
CA ALA A 176 0.49 2.92 -20.63
C ALA A 176 0.64 1.69 -21.55
N LYS A 177 -0.31 1.47 -22.47
CA LYS A 177 -0.24 0.38 -23.44
C LYS A 177 0.95 0.56 -24.39
N ALA A 178 1.20 1.78 -24.87
CA ALA A 178 2.35 2.09 -25.71
C ALA A 178 3.68 1.85 -24.98
N ARG A 179 3.79 2.23 -23.70
CA ARG A 179 4.99 1.93 -22.87
C ARG A 179 5.20 0.44 -22.68
N GLN A 180 4.14 -0.33 -22.41
CA GLN A 180 4.23 -1.78 -22.28
C GLN A 180 4.67 -2.45 -23.59
N GLN A 181 4.13 -2.01 -24.73
CA GLN A 181 4.52 -2.53 -26.04
C GLN A 181 5.99 -2.20 -26.37
N GLU A 182 6.46 -1.02 -26.02
CA GLU A 182 7.87 -0.64 -26.19
C GLU A 182 8.79 -1.46 -25.28
N GLU A 183 8.43 -1.63 -24.01
CA GLU A 183 9.20 -2.43 -23.04
C GLU A 183 9.25 -3.92 -23.44
N GLU A 184 8.13 -4.48 -23.94
CA GLU A 184 8.10 -5.84 -24.46
C GLU A 184 8.97 -6.01 -25.71
N ARG A 185 9.01 -5.01 -26.59
CA ARG A 185 9.90 -5.01 -27.76
C ARG A 185 11.37 -4.99 -27.33
N ILE A 186 11.75 -4.08 -26.42
CA ILE A 186 13.10 -3.99 -25.88
C ILE A 186 13.50 -5.29 -25.17
N ALA A 187 12.60 -5.89 -24.38
CA ALA A 187 12.86 -7.16 -23.70
C ALA A 187 13.04 -8.33 -24.68
N ARG A 188 12.26 -8.37 -25.77
CA ARG A 188 12.39 -9.39 -26.83
C ARG A 188 13.75 -9.27 -27.54
N ASP A 189 14.15 -8.07 -27.90
CA ASP A 189 15.43 -7.80 -28.57
C ASP A 189 16.62 -8.11 -27.64
N ALA A 190 16.52 -7.76 -26.35
CA ALA A 190 17.53 -8.09 -25.35
C ALA A 190 17.63 -9.62 -25.12
N ALA A 191 16.51 -10.32 -25.03
CA ALA A 191 16.48 -11.77 -24.86
C ALA A 191 17.05 -12.51 -26.08
N GLU A 192 16.77 -12.03 -27.30
CA GLU A 192 17.37 -12.59 -28.51
C GLU A 192 18.89 -12.39 -28.55
N LYS A 193 19.36 -11.19 -28.21
CA LYS A 193 20.80 -10.91 -28.12
C LYS A 193 21.50 -11.78 -27.08
N GLU A 194 20.89 -11.97 -25.91
CA GLU A 194 21.44 -12.83 -24.85
C GLU A 194 21.50 -14.30 -25.30
N ARG A 195 20.47 -14.82 -26.00
CA ARG A 195 20.50 -16.19 -26.54
C ARG A 195 21.65 -16.37 -27.53
N LEU A 196 21.82 -15.44 -28.46
CA LEU A 196 22.91 -15.49 -29.45
C LEU A 196 24.29 -15.42 -28.79
N GLU A 197 24.44 -14.61 -27.73
CA GLU A 197 25.70 -14.52 -27.00
C GLU A 197 26.00 -15.79 -26.19
N ARG A 198 24.97 -16.40 -25.58
CA ARG A 198 25.10 -17.68 -24.87
C ARG A 198 25.51 -18.81 -25.82
N GLU A 199 24.85 -18.92 -26.97
CA GLU A 199 25.17 -19.93 -27.99
C GLU A 199 26.62 -19.79 -28.48
N LYS A 200 27.09 -18.55 -28.73
CA LYS A 200 28.50 -18.30 -29.08
C LYS A 200 29.47 -18.74 -27.98
N ARG A 201 29.17 -18.41 -26.71
CA ARG A 201 30.01 -18.81 -25.57
C ARG A 201 30.07 -20.33 -25.39
N GLU A 202 28.95 -21.02 -25.57
CA GLU A 202 28.89 -22.49 -25.50
C GLU A 202 29.70 -23.15 -26.63
N ILE A 203 29.63 -22.60 -27.85
CA ILE A 203 30.45 -23.07 -28.98
C ILE A 203 31.94 -22.85 -28.71
N GLU A 204 32.33 -21.67 -28.23
CA GLU A 204 33.72 -21.35 -27.89
C GLU A 204 34.26 -22.21 -26.75
N GLU A 205 33.47 -22.45 -25.69
CA GLU A 205 33.86 -23.29 -24.56
C GLU A 205 34.03 -24.75 -24.99
N LYS A 206 33.10 -25.27 -25.80
CA LYS A 206 33.20 -26.62 -26.35
C LYS A 206 34.45 -26.79 -27.23
N ALA A 207 34.74 -25.80 -28.08
CA ALA A 207 35.95 -25.80 -28.90
C ALA A 207 37.23 -25.80 -28.06
N LYS A 208 37.28 -25.03 -26.96
CA LYS A 208 38.41 -25.02 -26.02
C LYS A 208 38.59 -26.36 -25.32
N LEU A 209 37.49 -26.98 -24.89
CA LEU A 209 37.53 -28.28 -24.20
C LEU A 209 38.02 -29.39 -25.15
N ASP A 210 37.52 -29.39 -26.39
CA ASP A 210 37.95 -30.33 -27.42
C ASP A 210 39.43 -30.15 -27.78
N ALA A 211 39.91 -28.91 -27.88
CA ALA A 211 41.33 -28.60 -28.09
C ALA A 211 42.23 -29.09 -26.93
N LEU A 212 41.83 -28.85 -25.68
CA LEU A 212 42.57 -29.32 -24.50
C LEU A 212 42.64 -30.87 -24.45
N LYS A 213 41.55 -31.54 -24.84
CA LYS A 213 41.52 -33.01 -24.91
C LYS A 213 42.48 -33.54 -25.97
N GLN A 214 42.48 -32.93 -27.16
CA GLN A 214 43.41 -33.29 -28.25
C GLN A 214 44.87 -33.09 -27.82
N GLU A 215 45.19 -31.98 -27.16
CA GLU A 215 46.54 -31.71 -26.65
C GLU A 215 46.96 -32.76 -25.61
N ARG A 216 46.09 -33.10 -24.66
CA ARG A 216 46.39 -34.12 -23.64
C ARG A 216 46.59 -35.51 -24.25
N GLU A 217 45.81 -35.87 -25.26
CA GLU A 217 46.01 -37.13 -25.99
C GLU A 217 47.33 -37.14 -26.78
N ALA A 218 47.69 -36.04 -27.42
CA ALA A 218 48.98 -35.88 -28.10
C ALA A 218 50.16 -36.01 -27.12
N GLN A 219 50.10 -35.35 -25.97
CA GLN A 219 51.13 -35.45 -24.91
C GLN A 219 51.26 -36.89 -24.38
N LYS A 220 50.14 -37.59 -24.14
CA LYS A 220 50.17 -39.00 -23.72
C LYS A 220 50.79 -39.90 -24.78
N LYS A 221 50.49 -39.67 -26.06
CA LYS A 221 51.06 -40.42 -27.18
C LYS A 221 52.57 -40.20 -27.29
N ALA A 222 53.04 -38.96 -27.17
CA ALA A 222 54.45 -38.61 -27.14
C ALA A 222 55.18 -39.28 -25.96
N LEU A 223 54.62 -39.18 -24.75
CA LEU A 223 55.22 -39.80 -23.55
C LEU A 223 55.34 -41.33 -23.67
N ARG A 224 54.32 -42.00 -24.24
CA ARG A 224 54.37 -43.45 -24.52
C ARG A 224 55.48 -43.81 -25.50
N LYS A 225 55.69 -43.00 -26.54
CA LYS A 225 56.75 -43.20 -27.54
C LYS A 225 58.13 -43.10 -26.90
N GLU A 226 58.39 -42.05 -26.12
CA GLU A 226 59.69 -41.85 -25.46
C GLU A 226 59.98 -42.90 -24.38
N ARG A 227 58.99 -43.28 -23.57
CA ARG A 227 59.15 -44.41 -22.61
C ARG A 227 59.52 -45.71 -23.32
N LYS A 228 58.90 -46.00 -24.47
CA LYS A 228 59.25 -47.17 -25.28
C LYS A 228 60.69 -47.06 -25.81
N ALA A 229 61.07 -45.89 -26.32
CA ALA A 229 62.40 -45.64 -26.86
C ALA A 229 63.48 -45.84 -25.78
N LEU A 230 63.29 -45.31 -24.57
CA LEU A 230 64.22 -45.50 -23.45
C LEU A 230 64.37 -46.98 -23.08
N ARG A 231 63.27 -47.72 -22.96
CA ARG A 231 63.29 -49.17 -22.67
C ARG A 231 64.05 -49.96 -23.73
N ASP A 232 63.75 -49.72 -25.01
CA ASP A 232 64.40 -50.41 -26.11
C ASP A 232 65.91 -50.11 -26.15
N PHE A 233 66.30 -48.85 -25.88
CA PHE A 233 67.70 -48.43 -25.85
C PHE A 233 68.48 -49.08 -24.70
N CYS A 234 67.92 -49.10 -23.49
CA CYS A 234 68.55 -49.77 -22.36
C CYS A 234 68.66 -51.28 -22.59
N LYS A 235 67.63 -51.92 -23.15
CA LYS A 235 67.65 -53.35 -23.48
C LYS A 235 68.72 -53.71 -24.51
N ALA A 236 68.88 -52.90 -25.56
CA ALA A 236 69.90 -53.10 -26.58
C ALA A 236 71.34 -53.03 -26.03
N ASN A 237 71.55 -52.28 -24.95
CA ASN A 237 72.84 -52.13 -24.28
C ASN A 237 72.97 -53.04 -23.04
N ASN A 238 72.20 -54.13 -22.97
CA ASN A 238 72.18 -55.08 -21.84
C ASN A 238 71.96 -54.39 -20.48
N TYR A 239 71.15 -53.34 -20.45
CA TYR A 239 70.88 -52.46 -19.29
C TYR A 239 72.14 -51.89 -18.63
N PHE A 240 73.25 -51.80 -19.39
CA PHE A 240 74.55 -51.34 -18.90
C PHE A 240 75.07 -52.09 -17.66
N ALA A 241 74.62 -53.33 -17.45
CA ALA A 241 74.98 -54.17 -16.32
C ALA A 241 76.22 -55.03 -16.61
N GLN A 242 77.03 -55.26 -15.59
CA GLN A 242 78.24 -56.10 -15.65
C GLN A 242 78.03 -57.48 -15.00
N ASN A 243 76.98 -57.63 -14.19
CA ASN A 243 76.61 -58.90 -13.55
C ASN A 243 75.07 -59.07 -13.46
N SER A 244 74.63 -60.27 -13.08
CA SER A 244 73.20 -60.62 -13.01
C SER A 244 72.41 -59.82 -11.97
N GLU A 245 73.05 -59.46 -10.84
CA GLU A 245 72.40 -58.70 -9.76
C GLU A 245 72.19 -57.22 -10.14
N GLU A 246 73.15 -56.62 -10.82
CA GLU A 246 73.11 -55.26 -11.35
C GLU A 246 72.07 -55.13 -12.47
N ASN A 247 71.90 -56.17 -13.30
CA ASN A 247 70.90 -56.18 -14.37
C ASN A 247 69.47 -56.01 -13.83
N ILE A 248 69.12 -56.72 -12.76
CA ILE A 248 67.79 -56.62 -12.11
C ILE A 248 67.58 -55.20 -11.55
N LYS A 249 68.57 -54.64 -10.86
CA LYS A 249 68.51 -53.28 -10.29
C LYS A 249 68.38 -52.21 -11.37
N HIS A 250 69.10 -52.37 -12.48
CA HIS A 250 69.06 -51.44 -13.61
C HIS A 250 67.73 -51.52 -14.37
N MET A 251 67.14 -52.71 -14.54
CA MET A 251 65.81 -52.87 -15.13
C MET A 251 64.73 -52.17 -14.28
N GLU A 252 64.76 -52.38 -12.96
CA GLU A 252 63.83 -51.70 -12.03
C GLU A 252 63.98 -50.17 -12.12
N SER A 253 65.22 -49.70 -12.19
CA SER A 253 65.52 -48.26 -12.31
C SER A 253 65.03 -47.66 -13.61
N VAL A 254 65.13 -48.38 -14.74
CA VAL A 254 64.58 -47.94 -16.03
C VAL A 254 63.06 -47.76 -15.97
N GLU A 255 62.35 -48.66 -15.29
CA GLU A 255 60.90 -48.52 -15.12
C GLU A 255 60.57 -47.34 -14.19
N LYS A 256 61.31 -47.15 -13.08
CA LYS A 256 61.17 -45.96 -12.21
C LYS A 256 61.37 -44.66 -12.99
N ILE A 257 62.41 -44.58 -13.83
CA ILE A 257 62.67 -43.42 -14.70
C ILE A 257 61.51 -43.22 -15.67
N CYS A 258 61.04 -44.28 -16.32
CA CYS A 258 59.90 -44.22 -17.24
C CYS A 258 58.64 -43.69 -16.54
N GLU A 259 58.36 -44.09 -15.31
CA GLU A 259 57.18 -43.68 -14.56
C GLU A 259 57.25 -42.22 -14.11
N LEU A 260 58.41 -41.79 -13.59
CA LEU A 260 58.57 -40.49 -12.93
C LEU A 260 58.89 -39.35 -13.90
N PHE A 261 59.58 -39.62 -15.00
CA PHE A 261 60.04 -38.55 -15.88
C PHE A 261 58.92 -38.09 -16.82
N LYS A 262 58.79 -36.76 -16.95
CA LYS A 262 57.92 -36.13 -17.95
C LYS A 262 58.59 -36.18 -19.33
N LEU A 263 57.83 -35.86 -20.39
CA LEU A 263 58.29 -35.97 -21.79
C LEU A 263 59.67 -35.33 -22.00
N VAL A 264 59.83 -34.07 -21.61
CA VAL A 264 61.09 -33.32 -21.75
C VAL A 264 62.25 -34.01 -20.99
N GLN A 265 61.98 -34.51 -19.79
CA GLN A 265 63.00 -35.18 -18.97
C GLN A 265 63.41 -36.54 -19.55
N LEU A 266 62.48 -37.28 -20.17
CA LEU A 266 62.79 -38.52 -20.87
C LEU A 266 63.62 -38.26 -22.13
N GLU A 267 63.30 -37.24 -22.91
CA GLU A 267 64.06 -36.83 -24.09
C GLU A 267 65.50 -36.42 -23.71
N GLU A 268 65.65 -35.61 -22.66
CA GLU A 268 66.96 -35.21 -22.12
C GLU A 268 67.75 -36.40 -21.57
N ALA A 269 67.10 -37.29 -20.82
CA ALA A 269 67.74 -38.51 -20.31
C ALA A 269 68.22 -39.39 -21.45
N MET A 270 67.39 -39.59 -22.48
CA MET A 270 67.74 -40.40 -23.64
C MET A 270 68.91 -39.79 -24.43
N LYS A 271 68.96 -38.45 -24.57
CA LYS A 271 70.09 -37.75 -25.19
C LYS A 271 71.39 -37.92 -24.41
N LYS A 272 71.34 -37.81 -23.08
CA LYS A 272 72.50 -38.04 -22.20
C LYS A 272 72.99 -39.49 -22.27
N LEU A 273 72.07 -40.46 -22.25
CA LEU A 273 72.36 -41.88 -22.40
C LEU A 273 73.06 -42.19 -23.74
N GLN A 274 72.63 -41.55 -24.83
CA GLN A 274 73.25 -41.72 -26.15
C GLN A 274 74.67 -41.12 -26.23
N ALA A 275 74.94 -40.03 -25.51
CA ALA A 275 76.23 -39.35 -25.55
C ALA A 275 77.29 -39.98 -24.63
N GLU A 276 76.90 -40.36 -23.42
CA GLU A 276 77.84 -40.74 -22.34
C GLU A 276 77.69 -42.21 -21.89
N GLY A 277 76.72 -42.94 -22.47
CA GLY A 277 76.53 -44.38 -22.27
C GLY A 277 76.29 -44.77 -20.80
N ARG A 278 77.09 -45.72 -20.31
CA ARG A 278 76.95 -46.29 -18.95
C ARG A 278 77.10 -45.24 -17.84
N ILE A 279 77.97 -44.25 -18.01
CA ILE A 279 78.22 -43.24 -16.96
C ILE A 279 76.98 -42.37 -16.75
N ALA A 280 76.36 -41.89 -17.84
CA ALA A 280 75.11 -41.16 -17.76
C ALA A 280 73.96 -42.00 -17.21
N PHE A 281 73.89 -43.29 -17.55
CA PHE A 281 72.87 -44.18 -17.01
C PHE A 281 72.92 -44.27 -15.48
N LEU A 282 74.10 -44.48 -14.91
CA LEU A 282 74.28 -44.55 -13.45
C LEU A 282 73.98 -43.22 -12.77
N ASN A 283 74.40 -42.09 -13.36
CA ASN A 283 74.10 -40.76 -12.84
C ASN A 283 72.59 -40.47 -12.82
N ILE A 284 71.88 -40.83 -13.90
CA ILE A 284 70.42 -40.64 -14.00
C ILE A 284 69.69 -41.56 -13.02
N MET A 285 70.17 -42.78 -12.82
CA MET A 285 69.65 -43.69 -11.80
C MET A 285 69.82 -43.12 -10.39
N GLU A 286 71.02 -42.63 -10.05
CA GLU A 286 71.29 -42.01 -8.75
C GLU A 286 70.46 -40.73 -8.54
N GLU A 287 70.33 -39.89 -9.58
CA GLU A 287 69.50 -38.70 -9.55
C GLU A 287 68.01 -39.05 -9.36
N THR A 288 67.54 -40.12 -10.02
CA THR A 288 66.16 -40.60 -9.89
C THR A 288 65.89 -41.14 -8.48
N GLU A 289 66.78 -41.95 -7.92
CA GLU A 289 66.68 -42.44 -6.55
C GLU A 289 66.77 -41.30 -5.52
N LYS A 290 67.66 -40.31 -5.72
CA LYS A 290 67.71 -39.09 -4.90
C LYS A 290 66.40 -38.31 -4.96
N LYS A 291 65.77 -38.24 -6.15
CA LYS A 291 64.50 -37.54 -6.34
C LYS A 291 63.34 -38.28 -5.70
N ILE A 292 63.29 -39.60 -5.79
CA ILE A 292 62.30 -40.44 -5.08
C ILE A 292 62.47 -40.27 -3.58
N GLU A 293 63.71 -40.33 -3.07
CA GLU A 293 63.99 -40.15 -1.65
C GLU A 293 63.68 -38.72 -1.18
N ALA A 294 63.92 -37.71 -2.01
CA ALA A 294 63.52 -36.33 -1.73
C ALA A 294 62.00 -36.16 -1.72
N GLU A 295 61.27 -36.79 -2.64
CA GLU A 295 59.79 -36.79 -2.68
C GLU A 295 59.22 -37.57 -1.49
N ARG A 296 59.84 -38.69 -1.09
CA ARG A 296 59.49 -39.45 0.12
C ARG A 296 59.73 -38.62 1.38
N ARG A 297 60.87 -37.92 1.48
CA ARG A 297 61.17 -37.00 2.59
C ARG A 297 60.23 -35.80 2.62
N ALA A 298 59.92 -35.20 1.47
CA ALA A 298 58.95 -34.11 1.36
C ALA A 298 57.52 -34.58 1.67
N GLY A 299 57.14 -35.80 1.29
CA GLY A 299 55.88 -36.43 1.63
C GLY A 299 55.76 -36.75 3.13
N VAL A 300 56.85 -37.17 3.77
CA VAL A 300 56.94 -37.35 5.23
C VAL A 300 56.86 -36.01 5.96
N ILE A 301 57.56 -34.97 5.49
CA ILE A 301 57.48 -33.60 6.05
C ILE A 301 56.07 -33.00 5.85
N SER A 302 55.42 -33.25 4.71
CA SER A 302 54.04 -32.80 4.46
C SER A 302 52.99 -33.57 5.27
N ASN A 303 53.29 -34.81 5.70
CA ASN A 303 52.47 -35.54 6.67
C ASN A 303 52.75 -35.08 8.11
N ASP A 304 53.99 -34.66 8.43
CA ASP A 304 54.34 -34.07 9.72
C ASP A 304 53.69 -32.68 9.90
N MET A 305 53.57 -31.88 8.82
CA MET A 305 52.77 -30.64 8.83
C MET A 305 51.25 -30.87 8.95
N ARG A 306 50.76 -32.11 8.78
CA ARG A 306 49.38 -32.48 9.11
C ARG A 306 49.23 -32.99 10.55
N ASN A 307 50.34 -33.19 11.27
CA ASN A 307 50.39 -33.70 12.64
C ASN A 307 51.00 -32.73 13.66
N THR A 308 51.25 -31.47 13.28
CA THR A 308 51.20 -30.38 14.25
C THR A 308 49.74 -30.19 14.70
N PRO A 309 49.43 -30.17 16.02
CA PRO A 309 48.13 -29.74 16.48
C PRO A 309 48.06 -28.24 16.27
N GLU A 310 47.76 -27.81 15.03
CA GLU A 310 47.08 -26.54 14.86
C GLU A 310 45.87 -26.59 15.79
N LYS A 311 45.73 -25.53 16.59
CA LYS A 311 44.53 -25.24 17.39
C LYS A 311 43.32 -25.14 16.47
N GLN A 312 42.82 -26.27 15.97
CA GLN A 312 41.39 -26.46 15.87
C GLN A 312 40.91 -26.59 17.30
N VAL A 313 40.48 -25.46 17.85
CA VAL A 313 39.49 -25.47 18.91
C VAL A 313 38.28 -26.18 18.32
N LYS A 314 38.26 -27.52 18.43
CA LYS A 314 37.02 -28.26 18.50
C LYS A 314 36.35 -27.74 19.75
N SER A 315 35.53 -26.70 19.60
CA SER A 315 34.48 -26.45 20.58
C SER A 315 33.75 -27.77 20.69
N HIS A 316 33.57 -28.27 21.91
CA HIS A 316 32.60 -29.31 22.14
C HIS A 316 31.25 -28.73 21.71
N THR A 317 30.83 -28.96 20.46
CA THR A 317 29.51 -28.58 19.98
C THR A 317 28.53 -29.48 20.72
N ALA A 318 27.90 -28.94 21.76
CA ALA A 318 26.82 -29.64 22.41
C ALA A 318 25.74 -29.97 21.36
N PRO A 319 25.15 -31.17 21.42
CA PRO A 319 24.05 -31.54 20.54
C PRO A 319 22.98 -30.45 20.52
N TRP A 320 22.44 -30.14 19.35
CA TRP A 320 21.31 -29.23 19.24
C TRP A 320 20.10 -29.87 19.93
N ASN A 321 19.68 -29.29 21.05
CA ASN A 321 18.45 -29.73 21.71
C ASN A 321 17.24 -29.11 21.01
N GLU A 322 16.05 -29.69 21.26
CA GLU A 322 14.79 -29.26 20.63
C GLU A 322 14.47 -27.78 20.91
N ASN A 323 14.80 -27.27 22.09
CA ASN A 323 14.57 -25.87 22.46
C ASN A 323 15.47 -24.90 21.66
N ASP A 324 16.76 -25.23 21.50
CA ASP A 324 17.73 -24.44 20.74
C ASP A 324 17.34 -24.41 19.24
N LEU A 325 16.80 -25.52 18.71
CA LEU A 325 16.30 -25.59 17.35
C LEU A 325 15.06 -24.70 17.13
N GLN A 326 14.13 -24.69 18.09
CA GLN A 326 12.95 -23.81 18.03
C GLN A 326 13.33 -22.32 18.12
N LEU A 327 14.31 -21.98 18.97
CA LEU A 327 14.84 -20.63 19.08
C LEU A 327 15.55 -20.19 17.80
N LEU A 328 16.32 -21.08 17.17
CA LEU A 328 16.96 -20.83 15.87
C LEU A 328 15.93 -20.52 14.78
N ILE A 329 14.87 -21.33 14.65
CA ILE A 329 13.81 -21.11 13.67
C ILE A 329 13.11 -19.76 13.90
N LYS A 330 12.81 -19.42 15.15
CA LYS A 330 12.19 -18.15 15.51
C LYS A 330 13.09 -16.96 15.19
N ALA A 331 14.37 -17.04 15.55
CA ALA A 331 15.35 -15.97 15.33
C ALA A 331 15.62 -15.73 13.83
N VAL A 332 15.71 -16.77 13.02
CA VAL A 332 15.94 -16.66 11.56
C VAL A 332 14.77 -15.95 10.85
N ASN A 333 13.54 -16.12 11.35
CA ASN A 333 12.36 -15.42 10.85
C ASN A 333 12.26 -13.97 11.36
N LEU A 334 12.65 -13.73 12.62
CA LEU A 334 12.65 -12.39 13.23
C LEU A 334 13.70 -11.47 12.59
N PHE A 335 14.83 -12.06 12.13
CA PHE A 335 15.93 -11.35 11.49
C PHE A 335 16.12 -11.85 10.05
N PRO A 336 15.39 -11.29 9.06
CA PRO A 336 15.48 -11.70 7.65
C PRO A 336 16.82 -11.31 6.99
N ALA A 337 17.09 -11.87 5.81
CA ALA A 337 18.33 -11.61 5.08
C ALA A 337 18.41 -10.14 4.62
N GLY A 338 19.53 -9.46 4.91
CA GLY A 338 19.74 -8.06 4.49
C GLY A 338 20.77 -7.26 5.31
N THR A 339 21.23 -7.76 6.45
CA THR A 339 22.19 -7.07 7.33
C THR A 339 23.49 -7.87 7.53
N ASN A 340 24.63 -7.17 7.53
CA ASN A 340 25.98 -7.76 7.56
C ASN A 340 26.37 -8.47 8.88
N GLN A 341 25.48 -8.50 9.87
CA GLN A 341 25.70 -9.12 11.19
C GLN A 341 24.55 -10.05 11.60
N ARG A 342 23.71 -10.48 10.64
CA ARG A 342 22.54 -11.31 10.90
C ARG A 342 22.81 -12.49 11.83
N TRP A 343 23.89 -13.23 11.56
CA TRP A 343 24.18 -14.46 12.29
C TRP A 343 24.71 -14.23 13.72
N GLU A 344 25.33 -13.08 13.97
CA GLU A 344 25.72 -12.66 15.33
C GLU A 344 24.49 -12.31 16.17
N VAL A 345 23.53 -11.60 15.57
CA VAL A 345 22.26 -11.25 16.24
C VAL A 345 21.44 -12.51 16.53
N VAL A 346 21.37 -13.44 15.58
CA VAL A 346 20.67 -14.73 15.75
C VAL A 346 21.33 -15.58 16.83
N ALA A 347 22.67 -15.65 16.88
CA ALA A 347 23.40 -16.36 17.92
C ALA A 347 23.17 -15.76 19.32
N ASN A 348 23.22 -14.43 19.43
CA ASN A 348 22.94 -13.73 20.69
C ASN A 348 21.51 -13.97 21.17
N PHE A 349 20.52 -13.97 20.26
CA PHE A 349 19.13 -14.26 20.59
C PHE A 349 18.96 -15.68 21.16
N ILE A 350 19.59 -16.68 20.53
CA ILE A 350 19.54 -18.07 21.02
C ILE A 350 20.20 -18.17 22.39
N ASN A 351 21.37 -17.55 22.58
CA ASN A 351 22.10 -17.61 23.85
C ASN A 351 21.38 -16.89 25.00
N GLN A 352 20.63 -15.82 24.71
CA GLN A 352 19.85 -15.08 25.71
C GLN A 352 18.56 -15.80 26.11
N HIS A 353 18.00 -16.61 25.21
CA HIS A 353 16.71 -17.26 25.39
C HIS A 353 16.78 -18.78 25.59
N SER A 354 17.97 -19.37 25.49
CA SER A 354 18.16 -20.79 25.82
C SER A 354 18.07 -20.95 27.34
N THR A 355 17.07 -21.70 27.79
CA THR A 355 16.85 -22.02 29.21
C THR A 355 17.73 -23.18 29.70
N SER A 356 18.70 -23.62 28.89
CA SER A 356 19.60 -24.73 29.25
C SER A 356 20.57 -24.30 30.36
N SER A 357 20.48 -24.98 31.50
CA SER A 357 21.32 -24.83 32.69
C SER A 357 22.79 -25.29 32.52
N THR A 358 23.24 -25.47 31.28
CA THR A 358 24.52 -26.09 30.93
C THR A 358 25.61 -25.10 30.49
N GLY A 359 25.34 -23.78 30.48
CA GLY A 359 26.34 -22.75 30.18
C GLY A 359 26.89 -22.81 28.75
N ILE A 360 26.21 -23.52 27.85
CA ILE A 360 26.62 -23.67 26.45
C ILE A 360 26.18 -22.44 25.68
N THR A 361 27.14 -21.76 25.05
CA THR A 361 26.89 -20.63 24.15
C THR A 361 27.20 -21.04 22.71
N ARG A 362 26.36 -20.62 21.77
CA ARG A 362 26.49 -20.86 20.33
C ARG A 362 27.09 -19.65 19.65
N ASP A 363 28.00 -19.85 18.71
CA ASP A 363 28.57 -18.76 17.91
C ASP A 363 27.84 -18.56 16.57
N ALA A 364 28.12 -17.44 15.90
CA ALA A 364 27.50 -17.09 14.62
C ALA A 364 27.77 -18.11 13.49
N LYS A 365 28.92 -18.80 13.53
CA LYS A 365 29.32 -19.79 12.52
C LYS A 365 28.56 -21.11 12.73
N GLU A 366 28.41 -21.56 13.98
CA GLU A 366 27.64 -22.75 14.35
C GLU A 366 26.16 -22.58 14.01
N VAL A 367 25.60 -21.41 14.30
CA VAL A 367 24.21 -21.04 14.00
C VAL A 367 23.96 -21.00 12.48
N LEU A 368 24.87 -20.40 11.71
CA LEU A 368 24.80 -20.38 10.24
C LEU A 368 24.88 -21.79 9.65
N ALA A 369 25.82 -22.61 10.13
CA ALA A 369 25.97 -23.99 9.68
C ALA A 369 24.71 -24.81 9.94
N LYS A 370 24.12 -24.68 11.14
CA LYS A 370 22.88 -25.41 11.47
C LYS A 370 21.67 -24.88 10.71
N ALA A 371 21.56 -23.58 10.47
CA ALA A 371 20.49 -23.00 9.67
C ALA A 371 20.53 -23.48 8.21
N LYS A 372 21.74 -23.65 7.63
CA LYS A 372 21.92 -24.25 6.30
C LYS A 372 21.58 -25.74 6.28
N ASP A 373 22.01 -26.50 7.28
CA ASP A 373 21.70 -27.93 7.45
C ASP A 373 20.18 -28.19 7.55
N LEU A 374 19.46 -27.35 8.28
CA LEU A 374 18.00 -27.39 8.39
C LEU A 374 17.26 -26.94 7.11
N GLN A 375 17.94 -26.21 6.22
CA GLN A 375 17.41 -25.86 4.89
C GLN A 375 17.65 -26.97 3.86
N SER A 376 18.74 -27.73 4.00
CA SER A 376 19.10 -28.81 3.08
C SER A 376 18.50 -30.17 3.42
N THR A 377 18.11 -30.39 4.68
CA THR A 377 17.39 -31.60 5.09
C THR A 377 15.90 -31.45 4.78
N ASP A 378 15.29 -32.54 4.27
CA ASP A 378 13.91 -32.66 3.76
C ASP A 378 12.79 -32.38 4.80
N PHE A 379 13.11 -31.70 5.89
CA PHE A 379 12.16 -31.13 6.86
C PHE A 379 11.43 -29.89 6.30
N SER A 380 11.82 -29.41 5.12
CA SER A 380 11.15 -28.34 4.37
C SER A 380 9.70 -28.63 3.97
N ARG A 381 9.22 -29.87 4.14
CA ARG A 381 7.81 -30.28 3.98
C ARG A 381 7.10 -30.64 5.29
N SER A 382 7.62 -30.25 6.45
CA SER A 382 6.92 -30.48 7.72
C SER A 382 5.77 -29.48 7.89
N SER A 383 4.54 -30.02 7.97
CA SER A 383 3.27 -29.38 8.32
C SER A 383 3.36 -28.33 9.46
N LEU A 384 4.36 -28.46 10.33
CA LEU A 384 4.68 -27.51 11.40
C LEU A 384 5.15 -26.13 10.91
N LYS A 385 5.93 -26.05 9.81
CA LYS A 385 6.42 -24.77 9.26
C LYS A 385 5.28 -23.98 8.61
N GLU A 386 4.33 -24.67 7.98
CA GLU A 386 3.15 -24.06 7.38
C GLU A 386 2.13 -23.64 8.45
N GLN A 387 1.93 -24.45 9.51
CA GLN A 387 1.13 -24.05 10.67
C GLN A 387 1.73 -22.91 11.48
N ALA A 388 3.06 -22.88 11.66
CA ALA A 388 3.75 -21.81 12.38
C ALA A 388 3.75 -20.50 11.57
N ASN A 389 3.95 -20.55 10.26
CA ASN A 389 3.85 -19.38 9.39
C ASN A 389 2.42 -18.86 9.28
N LYS A 390 1.41 -19.75 9.24
CA LYS A 390 0.00 -19.35 9.26
C LYS A 390 -0.38 -18.70 10.58
N LYS A 391 0.01 -19.28 11.73
CA LYS A 391 -0.21 -18.69 13.05
C LYS A 391 0.57 -17.38 13.25
N ALA A 392 1.79 -17.26 12.72
CA ALA A 392 2.58 -16.03 12.78
C ALA A 392 1.98 -14.94 11.89
N TYR A 393 1.44 -15.29 10.71
CA TYR A 393 0.74 -14.37 9.83
C TYR A 393 -0.60 -13.91 10.44
N ASP A 394 -1.36 -14.82 11.03
CA ASP A 394 -2.61 -14.50 11.72
C ASP A 394 -2.34 -13.62 12.97
N ASN A 395 -1.25 -13.89 13.71
CA ASN A 395 -0.82 -13.07 14.84
C ASN A 395 -0.25 -11.72 14.39
N PHE A 396 0.43 -11.62 13.24
CA PHE A 396 0.90 -10.35 12.68
C PHE A 396 -0.26 -9.48 12.19
N ILE A 397 -1.29 -10.09 11.58
CA ILE A 397 -2.53 -9.39 11.22
C ILE A 397 -3.28 -8.96 12.48
N ALA A 398 -3.32 -9.78 13.53
CA ALA A 398 -3.89 -9.42 14.82
C ALA A 398 -3.10 -8.29 15.51
N GLU A 399 -1.77 -8.37 15.57
CA GLU A 399 -0.89 -7.33 16.14
C GLU A 399 -0.97 -6.03 15.35
N LYS A 400 -1.06 -6.06 14.02
CA LYS A 400 -1.26 -4.84 13.21
C LYS A 400 -2.63 -4.21 13.48
N LYS A 401 -3.68 -5.03 13.66
CA LYS A 401 -5.00 -4.57 14.11
C LYS A 401 -4.99 -4.01 15.54
N THR A 402 -4.08 -4.49 16.39
CA THR A 402 -3.95 -4.07 17.79
C THR A 402 -3.04 -2.84 17.94
N LYS A 403 -2.01 -2.68 17.08
CA LYS A 403 -1.13 -1.51 17.01
C LYS A 403 -1.83 -0.30 16.38
N GLU A 404 -2.60 -0.50 15.31
CA GLU A 404 -3.50 0.54 14.77
C GLU A 404 -4.61 0.93 15.77
N SER A 405 -4.89 0.11 16.81
CA SER A 405 -5.83 0.46 17.89
C SER A 405 -5.17 1.02 19.17
N ILE A 406 -3.85 1.04 19.28
CA ILE A 406 -3.12 1.50 20.47
C ILE A 406 -2.41 2.85 20.24
N GLU A 407 -2.02 3.19 19.00
CA GLU A 407 -1.42 4.51 18.69
C GLU A 407 -2.38 5.70 18.86
N ASP A 408 -3.68 5.47 19.08
CA ASP A 408 -4.67 6.54 19.31
C ASP A 408 -5.06 6.71 20.80
N ARG A 409 -4.27 6.16 21.73
CA ARG A 409 -4.49 6.38 23.16
C ARG A 409 -3.21 6.40 23.99
N MET A 410 -2.78 7.62 24.37
CA MET A 410 -2.24 8.07 25.68
C MET A 410 -1.04 9.04 25.55
N PRO A 411 -0.65 9.79 26.60
CA PRO A 411 -1.41 10.46 27.66
C PRO A 411 -0.98 11.95 27.84
N ALA A 412 -1.71 12.68 28.68
CA ALA A 412 -1.33 14.02 29.14
C ALA A 412 -0.19 13.96 30.18
N VAL A 413 0.63 15.02 30.21
CA VAL A 413 0.98 15.88 31.36
C VAL A 413 2.45 16.33 31.31
N THR A 414 2.67 17.63 31.09
CA THR A 414 3.55 18.42 31.96
C THR A 414 2.97 19.83 32.04
N GLU A 415 2.66 20.23 33.26
CA GLU A 415 2.14 21.53 33.67
C GLU A 415 3.04 22.70 33.24
N ARG A 416 2.41 23.83 32.86
CA ARG A 416 2.67 25.12 33.51
C ARG A 416 1.38 25.95 33.50
N LEU A 417 1.02 26.37 34.71
CA LEU A 417 -0.12 27.23 35.06
C LEU A 417 0.04 28.63 34.43
N ASP A 418 -1.07 29.19 33.94
CA ASP A 418 -1.63 30.46 34.41
C ASP A 418 -2.98 30.75 33.71
N HIS A 419 -4.02 31.03 34.51
CA HIS A 419 -5.35 31.55 34.12
C HIS A 419 -5.41 33.07 34.44
N PRO A 420 -6.48 33.85 34.09
CA PRO A 420 -7.73 33.56 33.34
C PRO A 420 -7.96 34.55 32.15
N ILE A 421 -8.95 34.39 31.24
CA ILE A 421 -10.31 34.99 31.33
C ILE A 421 -11.16 34.64 30.06
N LEU A 422 -12.42 34.27 30.35
CA LEU A 422 -13.73 34.33 29.62
C LEU A 422 -13.98 33.87 28.16
N ASN A 423 -15.12 33.17 28.10
CA ASN A 423 -16.21 33.14 27.11
C ASN A 423 -16.14 32.12 25.96
N GLY A 424 -17.13 31.21 26.00
CA GLY A 424 -17.33 30.16 25.02
C GLY A 424 -18.16 30.57 23.82
N ILE A 425 -18.19 29.67 22.84
CA ILE A 425 -19.29 29.33 21.92
C ILE A 425 -18.96 27.96 21.32
N ASN A 426 -19.96 27.08 21.31
CA ASN A 426 -19.97 25.74 20.72
C ASN A 426 -19.54 25.74 19.24
N SER A 427 -18.51 24.96 18.92
CA SER A 427 -18.23 24.48 17.57
C SER A 427 -18.66 23.01 17.46
N GLU A 428 -19.74 22.73 16.70
CA GLU A 428 -20.11 21.38 16.31
C GLU A 428 -19.04 20.78 15.39
N GLN A 429 -18.17 19.94 15.97
CA GLN A 429 -17.25 19.11 15.21
C GLN A 429 -17.99 17.89 14.63
N LYS A 430 -17.84 17.70 13.32
CA LYS A 430 -18.24 16.51 12.56
C LYS A 430 -17.64 15.27 13.22
N LYS A 431 -18.46 14.51 13.94
CA LYS A 431 -18.10 13.21 14.51
C LYS A 431 -18.02 12.19 13.35
N GLU A 432 -16.83 11.82 12.92
CA GLU A 432 -16.65 10.68 12.03
C GLU A 432 -17.15 9.42 12.75
N SER A 433 -18.05 8.69 12.10
CA SER A 433 -18.77 7.58 12.72
C SER A 433 -17.86 6.37 12.89
N GLN A 434 -17.68 5.92 14.13
CA GLN A 434 -16.87 4.75 14.47
C GLN A 434 -17.35 3.48 13.74
N PRO A 435 -16.46 2.56 13.34
CA PRO A 435 -16.82 1.27 12.75
C PRO A 435 -17.73 0.44 13.66
N TRP A 436 -18.69 -0.31 13.09
CA TRP A 436 -19.59 -1.18 13.87
C TRP A 436 -18.82 -2.37 14.45
N THR A 437 -18.89 -2.54 15.77
CA THR A 437 -18.31 -3.73 16.42
C THR A 437 -19.22 -4.96 16.26
N PRO A 438 -18.69 -6.19 16.36
CA PRO A 438 -19.50 -7.41 16.30
C PRO A 438 -20.60 -7.46 17.38
N ALA A 439 -20.35 -6.91 18.56
CA ALA A 439 -21.33 -6.85 19.65
C ALA A 439 -22.48 -5.88 19.32
N GLU A 440 -22.18 -4.68 18.82
CA GLU A 440 -23.20 -3.72 18.37
C GLU A 440 -24.02 -4.26 17.20
N GLN A 441 -23.36 -4.94 16.24
CA GLN A 441 -24.03 -5.57 15.10
C GLN A 441 -25.01 -6.66 15.57
N LYS A 442 -24.61 -7.49 16.54
CA LYS A 442 -25.48 -8.52 17.14
C LYS A 442 -26.67 -7.89 17.88
N LEU A 443 -26.46 -6.80 18.61
CA LEU A 443 -27.54 -6.05 19.27
C LEU A 443 -28.51 -5.43 18.26
N LEU A 444 -28.00 -4.88 17.14
CA LEU A 444 -28.84 -4.35 16.06
C LEU A 444 -29.69 -5.45 15.42
N GLU A 445 -29.11 -6.61 15.12
CA GLU A 445 -29.85 -7.73 14.53
C GLU A 445 -30.90 -8.30 15.50
N GLN A 446 -30.59 -8.37 16.79
CA GLN A 446 -31.54 -8.77 17.82
C GLN A 446 -32.68 -7.75 17.95
N ALA A 447 -32.37 -6.46 18.06
CA ALA A 447 -33.36 -5.39 18.14
C ALA A 447 -34.25 -5.31 16.88
N LEU A 448 -33.69 -5.55 15.70
CA LEU A 448 -34.46 -5.60 14.45
C LEU A 448 -35.45 -6.77 14.39
N LYS A 449 -35.15 -7.89 15.06
CA LYS A 449 -36.06 -9.04 15.22
C LYS A 449 -37.12 -8.77 16.28
N THR A 450 -36.73 -8.15 17.40
CA THR A 450 -37.63 -7.84 18.53
C THR A 450 -38.64 -6.76 18.18
N TYR A 451 -38.24 -5.74 17.40
CA TYR A 451 -39.11 -4.65 16.97
C TYR A 451 -39.34 -4.76 15.46
N PRO A 452 -40.43 -5.38 14.99
CA PRO A 452 -40.78 -5.46 13.57
C PRO A 452 -41.33 -4.12 13.02
N THR A 453 -41.55 -4.04 11.71
CA THR A 453 -42.03 -2.83 11.01
C THR A 453 -43.40 -2.32 11.46
N SER A 454 -44.20 -3.15 12.14
CA SER A 454 -45.52 -2.81 12.67
C SER A 454 -45.49 -1.99 13.96
N VAL A 455 -44.32 -1.86 14.61
CA VAL A 455 -44.19 -1.16 15.90
C VAL A 455 -44.01 0.36 15.66
N PRO A 456 -44.87 1.23 16.22
CA PRO A 456 -44.65 2.68 16.23
C PRO A 456 -43.34 3.04 16.95
N ASP A 457 -42.63 4.06 16.46
CA ASP A 457 -41.34 4.50 17.03
C ASP A 457 -40.27 3.39 17.13
N ARG A 458 -40.38 2.36 16.28
CA ARG A 458 -39.44 1.24 16.16
C ARG A 458 -37.98 1.65 16.24
N TRP A 459 -37.61 2.73 15.55
CA TRP A 459 -36.22 3.18 15.46
C TRP A 459 -35.70 3.78 16.77
N ASP A 460 -36.56 4.40 17.57
CA ASP A 460 -36.20 4.90 18.89
C ASP A 460 -35.97 3.72 19.86
N GLN A 461 -36.81 2.69 19.78
CA GLN A 461 -36.65 1.46 20.58
C GLN A 461 -35.40 0.66 20.18
N ILE A 462 -35.10 0.57 18.87
CA ILE A 462 -33.86 -0.06 18.37
C ILE A 462 -32.62 0.72 18.84
N ALA A 463 -32.66 2.05 18.83
CA ALA A 463 -31.55 2.86 19.32
C ALA A 463 -31.34 2.71 20.83
N ALA A 464 -32.42 2.57 21.60
CA ALA A 464 -32.34 2.32 23.04
C ALA A 464 -31.63 1.01 23.39
N CYS A 465 -31.73 -0.02 22.54
CA CYS A 465 -30.99 -1.29 22.70
C CYS A 465 -29.50 -1.20 22.36
N ILE A 466 -29.03 -0.09 21.78
CA ILE A 466 -27.63 0.12 21.40
C ILE A 466 -27.17 1.49 21.91
N PRO A 467 -26.85 1.62 23.21
CA PRO A 467 -26.55 2.91 23.83
C PRO A 467 -25.38 3.68 23.20
N THR A 468 -24.50 2.97 22.49
CA THR A 468 -23.33 3.53 21.79
C THR A 468 -23.68 4.09 20.41
N ARG A 469 -24.90 3.91 19.90
CA ARG A 469 -25.32 4.31 18.54
C ARG A 469 -26.61 5.11 18.55
N THR A 470 -26.65 6.12 17.69
CA THR A 470 -27.84 6.96 17.52
C THR A 470 -28.86 6.30 16.59
N LYS A 471 -30.13 6.72 16.71
CA LYS A 471 -31.23 6.35 15.79
C LYS A 471 -30.83 6.45 14.32
N LYS A 472 -30.14 7.54 13.95
CA LYS A 472 -29.69 7.83 12.59
C LYS A 472 -28.63 6.82 12.11
N GLU A 473 -27.73 6.40 12.99
CA GLU A 473 -26.71 5.39 12.67
C GLU A 473 -27.29 4.00 12.52
N CYS A 474 -28.24 3.61 13.37
CA CYS A 474 -28.98 2.34 13.26
C CYS A 474 -29.76 2.26 11.95
N MET A 475 -30.45 3.35 11.56
CA MET A 475 -31.17 3.43 10.28
C MET A 475 -30.23 3.33 9.07
N ARG A 476 -29.09 4.01 9.11
CA ARG A 476 -28.08 3.96 8.03
C ARG A 476 -27.52 2.55 7.88
N ARG A 477 -27.15 1.91 8.99
CA ARG A 477 -26.61 0.55 8.99
C ARG A 477 -27.63 -0.46 8.47
N TYR A 478 -28.90 -0.32 8.83
CA TYR A 478 -29.96 -1.15 8.29
C TYR A 478 -30.11 -1.03 6.77
N LYS A 479 -30.04 0.19 6.21
CA LYS A 479 -30.08 0.40 4.75
C LYS A 479 -28.91 -0.30 4.05
N GLU A 480 -27.70 -0.20 4.60
CA GLU A 480 -26.51 -0.91 4.08
C GLU A 480 -26.73 -2.43 4.07
N LEU A 481 -27.28 -3.01 5.14
CA LEU A 481 -27.56 -4.44 5.24
C LEU A 481 -28.62 -4.89 4.22
N VAL A 482 -29.66 -4.08 3.99
CA VAL A 482 -30.69 -4.36 2.98
C VAL A 482 -30.08 -4.40 1.57
N GLU A 483 -29.21 -3.45 1.24
CA GLU A 483 -28.53 -3.42 -0.07
C GLU A 483 -27.57 -4.60 -0.23
N LEU A 484 -26.81 -4.97 0.82
CA LEU A 484 -25.97 -6.17 0.80
C LEU A 484 -26.77 -7.46 0.60
N VAL A 485 -27.93 -7.59 1.23
CA VAL A 485 -28.81 -8.76 1.05
C VAL A 485 -29.41 -8.79 -0.36
N LYS A 486 -29.85 -7.64 -0.90
CA LYS A 486 -30.31 -7.54 -2.29
C LYS A 486 -29.22 -7.92 -3.29
N ALA A 487 -28.00 -7.40 -3.10
CA ALA A 487 -26.85 -7.72 -3.94
C ALA A 487 -26.51 -9.22 -3.88
N LYS A 488 -26.55 -9.82 -2.68
CA LYS A 488 -26.31 -11.26 -2.49
C LYS A 488 -27.39 -12.12 -3.16
N LYS A 489 -28.66 -11.71 -3.08
CA LYS A 489 -29.78 -12.39 -3.78
C LYS A 489 -29.65 -12.26 -5.30
N ALA A 490 -29.35 -11.07 -5.81
CA ALA A 490 -29.13 -10.85 -7.24
C ALA A 490 -27.98 -11.71 -7.77
N ALA A 491 -26.87 -11.82 -7.02
CA ALA A 491 -25.74 -12.67 -7.37
C ALA A 491 -26.05 -14.18 -7.30
N GLN A 492 -27.02 -14.60 -6.49
CA GLN A 492 -27.48 -15.99 -6.41
C GLN A 492 -28.47 -16.37 -7.51
N VAL A 493 -29.18 -15.40 -8.10
CA VAL A 493 -30.11 -15.60 -9.22
C VAL A 493 -29.38 -15.60 -10.57
N MET A 494 -28.16 -15.05 -10.63
CA MET A 494 -27.30 -15.06 -11.82
C MET A 494 -26.37 -16.29 -11.93
N LYS A 495 -26.45 -17.22 -10.99
CA LYS A 495 -25.84 -18.56 -11.05
C LYS A 495 -26.92 -19.58 -11.29
#